data_AF-A0A1L9GKN9-F1
#
_entry.id   AF-A0A1L9GKN9-F1
#
_cell.length_a   1.000
_cell.length_b   1.000
_cell.length_c   1.000
_cell.angle_alpha   90.00
_cell.angle_beta   90.00
_cell.angle_gamma   90.00
#
_symmetry.space_group_name_H-M   'P 1'
#
loop_
_entity.id
_entity.type
_entity.pdbx_description
1 polymer ?
#
loop_
_entity_poly.entity_id
_entity_poly.type
_entity_poly.pdbx_seq_one_letter_code
_entity_poly.pdbx_strand_id
1 'polypeptide(L)' 'MEIQNLLVAALAHLLKFQATQCQTAKKRALMIFDKLSNVKGINPEIQALCNEANELLTA' A
#
# COMPACT_ATOMS: atom_id res chain seq x y z
N MET A 1 -6.42 13.07 -7.79
CA MET A 1 -7.55 12.24 -7.31
C MET A 1 -7.22 10.75 -7.32
N GLU A 2 -6.71 10.18 -8.42
CA GLU A 2 -6.48 8.72 -8.52
C GLU A 2 -5.44 8.16 -7.52
N ILE A 3 -4.32 8.86 -7.28
CA ILE A 3 -3.28 8.44 -6.32
C ILE A 3 -3.81 8.41 -4.87
N GLN A 4 -4.58 9.43 -4.47
CA GLN A 4 -5.16 9.48 -3.13
C GLN A 4 -6.19 8.36 -2.93
N ASN A 5 -7.01 8.07 -3.94
CA ASN A 5 -7.96 6.95 -3.89
C ASN A 5 -7.24 5.59 -3.77
N LEU A 6 -6.12 5.42 -4.48
CA LEU A 6 -5.28 4.22 -4.38
C LEU A 6 -4.63 4.10 -3.00
N LEU A 7 -4.13 5.19 -2.43
CA LEU A 7 -3.54 5.18 -1.10
C LEU A 7 -4.58 4.79 -0.03
N VAL A 8 -5.79 5.37 -0.09
CA VAL A 8 -6.89 5.00 0.81
C VAL A 8 -7.27 3.52 0.63
N ALA A 9 -7.28 3.00 -0.60
CA ALA A 9 -7.56 1.58 -0.84
C ALA A 9 -6.48 0.66 -0.25
N ALA A 10 -5.20 1.02 -0.39
CA ALA A 10 -4.09 0.28 0.21
C ALA A 10 -4.20 0.23 1.74
N LEU A 11 -4.47 1.37 2.36
CA LEU A 11 -4.67 1.49 3.81
C LEU A 11 -5.89 0.69 4.30
N ALA A 12 -7.00 0.71 3.55
CA ALA A 12 -8.18 -0.10 3.89
C ALA A 12 -7.89 -1.61 3.83
N HIS A 13 -7.12 -2.06 2.85
CA HIS A 13 -6.68 -3.46 2.76
C HIS A 13 -5.69 -3.83 3.87
N LEU A 14 -4.79 -2.93 4.25
CA LEU A 14 -3.88 -3.09 5.38
C LEU A 14 -4.65 -3.24 6.70
N LEU A 15 -5.59 -2.33 6.98
CA LEU A 15 -6.45 -2.41 8.16
C LEU A 15 -7.25 -3.71 8.20
N LYS A 16 -7.79 -4.15 7.06
CA LYS A 16 -8.47 -5.43 6.96
C LYS A 16 -7.53 -6.59 7.27
N PHE A 17 -6.30 -6.57 6.78
CA PHE A 17 -5.30 -7.58 7.13
C PHE A 17 -5.01 -7.58 8.63
N GLN A 18 -4.75 -6.42 9.24
CA GLN A 18 -4.47 -6.33 10.68
C GLN A 18 -5.64 -6.84 11.54
N ALA A 19 -6.88 -6.53 11.16
CA ALA A 19 -8.07 -6.94 11.89
C ALA A 19 -8.44 -8.42 11.71
N THR A 20 -8.12 -9.02 10.56
CA THR A 20 -8.64 -10.37 10.19
C THR A 20 -7.57 -11.41 9.92
N GLN A 21 -6.30 -11.02 9.87
CA GLN A 21 -5.16 -11.85 9.42
C GLN A 21 -5.34 -12.44 8.01
N CYS A 22 -6.24 -11.86 7.20
CA CYS A 22 -6.55 -12.33 5.86
C CYS A 22 -5.38 -12.08 4.90
N GLN A 23 -4.72 -13.15 4.47
CA GLN A 23 -3.58 -13.08 3.54
C GLN A 23 -3.93 -12.47 2.19
N THR A 24 -5.18 -12.61 1.73
CA THR A 24 -5.63 -11.93 0.51
C THR A 24 -5.65 -10.41 0.68
N ALA A 25 -6.01 -9.91 1.86
CA ALA A 25 -5.97 -8.47 2.16
C ALA A 25 -4.53 -7.97 2.20
N LYS A 26 -3.61 -8.75 2.81
CA LYS A 26 -2.16 -8.48 2.78
C LYS A 26 -1.63 -8.31 1.36
N LYS A 27 -1.90 -9.29 0.48
CA LYS A 27 -1.48 -9.26 -0.92
C LYS A 27 -2.04 -8.07 -1.69
N ARG A 28 -3.30 -7.69 -1.45
CA ARG A 28 -3.92 -6.53 -2.09
C ARG A 28 -3.31 -5.22 -1.61
N ALA A 29 -3.04 -5.06 -0.32
CA ALA A 29 -2.35 -3.89 0.20
C ALA A 29 -0.96 -3.75 -0.45
N LEU A 30 -0.17 -4.82 -0.44
CA LEU A 30 1.18 -4.84 -1.03
C LEU A 30 1.17 -4.52 -2.52
N MET A 31 0.26 -5.11 -3.30
CA MET A 31 0.13 -4.81 -4.73
C MET A 31 -0.16 -3.33 -5.01
N ILE A 32 -0.97 -2.68 -4.16
CA ILE A 32 -1.33 -1.28 -4.36
C ILE A 32 -0.19 -0.36 -3.90
N PHE A 33 0.48 -0.66 -2.78
CA PHE A 33 1.66 0.08 -2.33
C PHE A 33 2.82 -0.02 -3.33
N ASP A 34 3.08 -1.20 -3.89
CA ASP A 34 4.06 -1.39 -4.97
C ASP A 34 3.68 -0.61 -6.24
N LYS A 35 2.40 -0.62 -6.62
CA LYS A 35 1.94 0.22 -7.74
C LYS A 35 2.21 1.70 -7.45
N LEU A 36 1.88 2.18 -6.26
CA LEU A 36 2.05 3.58 -5.85
C LEU A 36 3.51 4.00 -5.84
N SER A 37 4.43 3.16 -5.34
CA SER A 37 5.86 3.49 -5.32
C SER A 37 6.49 3.60 -6.70
N ASN A 38 5.85 3.04 -7.73
CA ASN A 38 6.31 3.09 -9.11
C ASN A 38 5.59 4.16 -9.98
N VAL A 39 4.64 4.92 -9.43
CA VAL A 39 3.92 5.97 -10.18
C VAL A 39 4.84 7.17 -10.45
N LYS A 40 4.95 7.57 -11.73
CA LYS A 40 5.65 8.81 -12.11
C LYS A 40 4.93 10.03 -11.59
N GLY A 41 5.67 10.94 -10.94
CA GLY A 41 5.13 12.19 -10.40
C GLY A 41 4.41 12.04 -9.06
N ILE A 42 4.54 10.90 -8.39
CA ILE A 42 4.15 10.77 -6.99
C ILE A 42 5.07 11.62 -6.11
N ASN A 43 4.54 12.13 -4.99
CA ASN A 43 5.36 12.81 -4.00
C ASN A 43 6.44 11.83 -3.46
N PRO A 44 7.73 12.20 -3.44
CA PRO A 44 8.82 11.35 -2.93
C PRO A 44 8.59 10.83 -1.50
N GLU A 45 7.95 11.60 -0.63
CA GLU A 45 7.62 11.16 0.73
C GLU A 45 6.60 10.02 0.70
N ILE A 46 5.57 10.13 -0.15
CA ILE A 46 4.58 9.06 -0.32
C ILE A 46 5.24 7.83 -0.94
N GLN A 47 6.17 8.01 -1.88
CA GLN A 47 6.94 6.91 -2.46
C GLN A 47 7.75 6.17 -1.39
N ALA A 48 8.46 6.90 -0.53
CA ALA A 48 9.25 6.32 0.56
C ALA A 48 8.36 5.54 1.54
N LEU A 49 7.22 6.12 1.95
CA LEU A 49 6.26 5.46 2.82
C LEU A 49 5.67 4.19 2.20
N CYS A 50 5.40 4.19 0.88
CA CYS A 50 4.94 2.99 0.19
C CYS A 50 6.01 1.90 0.14
N ASN A 51 7.28 2.27 -0.05
CA ASN A 51 8.40 1.32 -0.01
C ASN A 51 8.59 0.71 1.38
N GLU A 52 8.56 1.54 2.44
CA GLU A 52 8.63 1.07 3.82
C GLU A 52 7.47 0.13 4.16
N ALA A 53 6.24 0.49 3.75
CA ALA A 53 5.08 -0.38 3.93
C ALA A 53 5.23 -1.73 3.20
N ASN A 54 5.82 -1.74 2.00
CA ASN A 54 6.10 -2.97 1.27
C ASN A 54 7.12 -3.85 2.01
N GLU A 55 8.20 -3.28 2.53
CA GLU A 55 9.20 -4.03 3.31
C GLU A 55 8.56 -4.67 4.56
N LEU A 56 7.78 -3.90 5.32
CA LEU A 56 7.06 -4.38 6.51
C LEU A 56 6.03 -5.47 6.19
N LEU A 57 5.40 -5.40 5.01
CA LEU A 57 4.46 -6.42 4.56
C LEU A 57 5.16 -7.64 3.94
N THR A 58 6.43 -7.57 3.58
CA THR A 58 7.14 -8.71 2.98
C THR A 58 7.98 -9.48 4.00
N ALA A 59 8.35 -8.84 5.11
CA ALA A 59 8.86 -9.49 6.33
C ALA A 59 7.87 -10.51 6.90
#